data_AF-A0A3P5WF37-F1
#
_entry.id   AF-A0A3P5WF37-F1
#
_cell.length_a   1.000
_cell.length_b   1.000
_cell.length_c   1.000
_cell.angle_alpha   90.00
_cell.angle_beta   90.00
_cell.angle_gamma   90.00
#
_symmetry.space_group_name_H-M   'P 1'
#
loop_
_entity.id
_entity.type
_entity.pdbx_description
1 polymer ?
#
loop_
_entity_poly.entity_id
_entity_poly.type
_entity_poly.pdbx_seq_one_letter_code
_entity_poly.pdbx_strand_id
1 'polypeptide(L)'
;MCRNPVPDSTCPHYSSWSSFATFSSWVTSSGTRACPPPPSASLQIDALGAAGCYRVFVDTMSGSFQHRPELDKLLDQLRPGDTLVVWRLDRLGRSIRHIIDQLHALAERGIGFRSLQETIDTTSPGGRLVFHVFAALAEFKRDLIKERTNAGLAAARARGRTGGRPSRLSADQVRTARRLYEQQDMTVAQIGDVLGVSRTTIYRALAKHAEPVAARRTDASSLRSNAS
;
A
#
# COMPACT_ATOMS: atom_id res chain seq x y z
N MET A 1 39.69 32.60 37.74
CA MET A 1 40.53 33.44 36.87
C MET A 1 40.45 32.89 35.45
N CYS A 2 40.09 33.72 34.48
CA CYS A 2 40.08 33.35 33.06
C CYS A 2 41.48 33.47 32.46
N ARG A 3 41.79 32.66 31.43
CA ARG A 3 42.64 33.04 30.29
C ARG A 3 42.39 32.06 29.14
N ASN A 4 41.78 32.57 28.07
CA ASN A 4 41.85 31.95 26.74
C ASN A 4 43.27 32.17 26.18
N PRO A 5 43.60 31.44 25.10
CA PRO A 5 44.20 32.08 23.93
C PRO A 5 43.25 32.03 22.72
N VAL A 6 43.18 33.14 21.99
CA VAL A 6 42.57 33.24 20.65
C VAL A 6 43.71 33.05 19.64
N PRO A 7 43.47 32.39 18.50
CA PRO A 7 43.54 33.13 17.22
C PRO A 7 42.47 32.62 16.22
N ASP A 8 42.24 33.25 15.07
CA ASP A 8 42.16 34.68 14.73
C ASP A 8 41.22 34.74 13.49
N SER A 9 40.67 35.90 13.17
CA SER A 9 39.52 36.02 12.28
C SER A 9 39.88 36.02 10.79
N THR A 10 39.27 35.11 10.02
CA THR A 10 39.01 35.31 8.57
C THR A 10 37.87 34.39 8.10
N CYS A 11 36.66 34.92 8.03
CA CYS A 11 35.58 34.30 7.25
C CYS A 11 35.70 34.70 5.78
N PRO A 12 35.30 33.81 4.87
CA PRO A 12 34.26 34.20 3.93
C PRO A 12 33.06 33.25 3.96
N HIS A 13 31.90 33.78 3.55
CA HIS A 13 30.62 33.08 3.50
C HIS A 13 30.68 31.77 2.68
N TYR A 14 30.15 30.68 3.25
CA TYR A 14 29.37 29.74 2.44
C TYR A 14 28.24 29.08 3.22
N SER A 15 27.00 29.32 2.76
CA SER A 15 25.79 28.72 3.27
C SER A 15 25.59 27.31 2.69
N SER A 16 25.75 26.27 3.51
CA SER A 16 25.29 24.92 3.19
C SER A 16 24.95 24.15 4.47
N TRP A 17 23.72 24.35 4.97
CA TRP A 17 23.19 23.54 6.06
C TRP A 17 22.63 22.24 5.49
N SER A 18 23.23 21.11 5.84
CA SER A 18 22.72 19.77 5.51
C SER A 18 22.33 19.08 6.81
N SER A 19 21.03 18.99 7.07
CA SER A 19 20.49 18.33 8.25
C SER A 19 20.24 16.83 7.98
N PHE A 20 20.18 16.01 9.02
CA PHE A 20 20.04 14.55 8.89
C PHE A 20 19.06 14.05 9.98
N ALA A 21 18.12 13.17 9.61
CA ALA A 21 17.14 12.56 10.52
C ALA A 21 17.14 11.03 10.41
N THR A 22 16.48 10.28 11.32
CA THR A 22 17.01 8.98 11.78
C THR A 22 15.99 7.84 12.03
N PHE A 23 16.47 6.57 12.05
CA PHE A 23 15.74 5.36 12.56
C PHE A 23 16.70 4.21 13.02
N SER A 24 16.55 3.45 14.14
CA SER A 24 15.61 3.52 15.29
C SER A 24 15.99 2.63 16.52
N SER A 25 15.18 2.69 17.62
CA SER A 25 15.25 2.06 18.97
C SER A 25 16.24 2.75 19.97
N TRP A 26 15.97 3.09 21.25
CA TRP A 26 14.92 2.79 22.28
C TRP A 26 14.70 3.99 23.29
N VAL A 27 13.65 3.94 24.15
CA VAL A 27 13.36 4.71 25.42
C VAL A 27 12.43 5.96 25.42
N THR A 28 11.40 5.92 26.29
CA THR A 28 10.63 7.06 26.85
C THR A 28 11.01 7.35 28.31
N SER A 29 10.96 8.61 28.73
CA SER A 29 10.72 8.98 30.13
C SER A 29 9.20 9.10 30.36
N SER A 30 8.64 8.69 31.50
CA SER A 30 8.76 9.43 32.75
C SER A 30 8.70 8.56 34.02
N GLY A 31 9.66 8.76 34.93
CA GLY A 31 9.32 8.82 36.36
C GLY A 31 9.27 7.54 37.19
N THR A 32 10.21 6.59 37.05
CA THR A 32 10.91 5.97 38.22
C THR A 32 12.01 5.00 37.77
N ARG A 33 13.19 5.12 38.41
CA ARG A 33 14.34 4.18 38.42
C ARG A 33 14.59 3.41 37.10
N ALA A 34 15.27 4.04 36.15
CA ALA A 34 15.57 3.47 34.84
C ALA A 34 16.44 2.20 34.92
N CYS A 35 16.02 1.14 34.22
CA CYS A 35 16.84 -0.03 33.92
C CYS A 35 17.74 0.29 32.71
N PRO A 36 18.99 -0.21 32.62
CA PRO A 36 19.82 0.00 31.43
C PRO A 36 19.18 -0.64 30.18
N PRO A 37 19.36 -0.04 28.98
CA PRO A 37 18.82 -0.59 27.74
C PRO A 37 19.45 -1.96 27.42
N PRO A 38 18.74 -2.84 26.68
CA PRO A 38 19.32 -4.11 26.24
C PRO A 38 20.54 -3.84 25.33
N PRO A 39 21.62 -4.66 25.43
CA PRO A 39 22.91 -4.38 24.80
C PRO A 39 22.90 -4.35 23.26
N SER A 40 21.81 -4.75 22.61
CA SER A 40 21.62 -4.66 21.15
C SER A 40 21.01 -3.33 20.68
N ALA A 41 20.42 -2.53 21.59
CA ALA A 41 19.85 -1.22 21.27
C ALA A 41 20.90 -0.11 21.39
N SER A 42 21.76 -0.16 22.42
CA SER A 42 22.88 0.78 22.58
C SER A 42 23.75 0.85 21.34
N LEU A 43 24.22 -0.30 20.82
CA LEU A 43 25.07 -0.38 19.62
C LEU A 43 24.48 0.33 18.38
N GLN A 44 23.15 0.36 18.24
CA GLN A 44 22.48 1.06 17.14
C GLN A 44 22.45 2.57 17.37
N ILE A 45 22.15 3.01 18.59
CA ILE A 45 22.16 4.43 18.98
C ILE A 45 23.59 4.99 18.91
N ASP A 46 24.56 4.28 19.47
CA ASP A 46 25.97 4.68 19.53
C ASP A 46 26.53 4.90 18.12
N ALA A 47 26.23 4.00 17.18
CA ALA A 47 26.70 4.12 15.81
C ALA A 47 25.92 5.15 14.97
N LEU A 48 24.65 5.41 15.26
CA LEU A 48 23.91 6.55 14.70
C LEU A 48 24.44 7.89 15.23
N GLY A 49 24.83 7.94 16.51
CA GLY A 49 25.52 9.07 17.12
C GLY A 49 26.90 9.32 16.51
N ALA A 50 27.70 8.26 16.33
CA ALA A 50 28.99 8.33 15.63
C ALA A 50 28.85 8.76 14.16
N ALA A 51 27.71 8.48 13.52
CA ALA A 51 27.38 8.97 12.18
C ALA A 51 26.92 10.45 12.14
N GLY A 52 26.82 11.14 13.28
CA GLY A 52 26.47 12.57 13.36
C GLY A 52 24.97 12.87 13.30
N CYS A 53 24.10 11.92 13.64
CA CYS A 53 22.65 12.13 13.59
C CYS A 53 22.17 13.19 14.60
N TYR A 54 21.46 14.23 14.13
CA TYR A 54 20.95 15.30 14.99
C TYR A 54 19.80 14.86 15.91
N ARG A 55 18.89 14.00 15.42
CA ARG A 55 17.70 13.57 16.17
C ARG A 55 17.31 12.13 15.88
N VAL A 56 17.58 11.25 16.85
CA VAL A 56 17.27 9.82 16.78
C VAL A 56 15.78 9.57 17.05
N PHE A 57 15.03 9.14 16.04
CA PHE A 57 13.67 8.60 16.22
C PHE A 57 13.75 7.11 16.49
N VAL A 58 12.77 6.60 17.23
CA VAL A 58 12.86 5.32 17.95
C VAL A 58 11.52 4.61 17.86
N ASP A 59 11.45 3.47 17.19
CA ASP A 59 10.23 2.67 17.09
C ASP A 59 10.41 1.32 17.81
N THR A 60 9.43 0.98 18.64
CA THR A 60 9.54 -0.04 19.70
C THR A 60 8.75 -1.31 19.34
N MET A 61 8.19 -1.38 18.13
CA MET A 61 7.22 -2.40 17.76
C MET A 61 7.85 -3.66 17.13
N SER A 62 8.08 -4.69 17.95
CA SER A 62 8.39 -6.04 17.46
C SER A 62 7.13 -6.77 17.00
N GLY A 63 6.70 -6.58 15.74
CA GLY A 63 5.50 -7.25 15.24
C GLY A 63 5.06 -6.90 13.82
N SER A 64 4.04 -7.60 13.34
CA SER A 64 3.55 -7.63 11.95
C SER A 64 2.73 -6.40 11.49
N PHE A 65 2.69 -5.31 12.26
CA PHE A 65 1.82 -4.17 11.97
C PHE A 65 2.33 -3.25 10.86
N GLN A 66 1.44 -2.72 10.03
CA GLN A 66 1.78 -1.85 8.89
C GLN A 66 2.07 -0.40 9.32
N HIS A 67 1.60 0.01 10.50
CA HIS A 67 1.75 1.35 11.02
C HIS A 67 2.99 1.45 11.92
N ARG A 68 3.80 2.48 11.70
CA ARG A 68 5.05 2.77 12.41
C ARG A 68 5.04 4.25 12.81
N PRO A 69 4.37 4.61 13.91
CA PRO A 69 4.03 6.00 14.19
C PRO A 69 5.26 6.91 14.32
N GLU A 70 6.42 6.37 14.70
CA GLU A 70 7.67 7.14 14.79
C GLU A 70 8.41 7.26 13.45
N LEU A 71 8.22 6.28 12.53
CA LEU A 71 8.66 6.42 11.14
C LEU A 71 7.79 7.44 10.40
N ASP A 72 6.48 7.39 10.60
CA ASP A 72 5.51 8.29 9.97
C ASP A 72 5.79 9.75 10.41
N LYS A 73 5.94 10.00 11.73
CA LYS A 73 6.35 11.32 12.28
C LYS A 73 7.67 11.85 11.75
N LEU A 74 8.66 10.98 11.57
CA LEU A 74 9.95 11.33 10.96
C LEU A 74 9.75 11.76 9.51
N LEU A 75 9.04 10.95 8.73
CA LEU A 75 8.80 11.19 7.31
C LEU A 75 8.04 12.50 7.08
N ASP A 76 7.16 12.89 8.00
CA ASP A 76 6.47 14.20 7.99
C ASP A 76 7.39 15.38 8.35
N GLN A 77 8.42 15.17 9.18
CA GLN A 77 9.32 16.22 9.65
C GLN A 77 10.51 16.50 8.70
N LEU A 78 10.86 15.54 7.84
CA LEU A 78 11.96 15.65 6.87
C LEU A 78 11.70 16.75 5.82
N ARG A 79 12.73 17.56 5.53
CA ARG A 79 12.74 18.69 4.59
C ARG A 79 13.68 18.44 3.41
N PRO A 80 13.49 19.11 2.26
CA PRO A 80 14.46 19.05 1.16
C PRO A 80 15.86 19.47 1.64
N GLY A 81 16.90 18.73 1.24
CA GLY A 81 18.26 18.90 1.75
C GLY A 81 18.58 18.13 3.04
N ASP A 82 17.56 17.55 3.71
CA ASP A 82 17.81 16.59 4.78
C ASP A 82 18.33 15.27 4.21
N THR A 83 18.92 14.41 5.05
CA THR A 83 19.19 13.01 4.71
C THR A 83 18.74 12.05 5.80
N LEU A 84 17.97 11.03 5.40
CA LEU A 84 17.53 9.95 6.28
C LEU A 84 18.65 8.92 6.47
N VAL A 85 19.12 8.77 7.72
CA VAL A 85 20.08 7.73 8.12
C VAL A 85 19.36 6.58 8.83
N VAL A 86 19.57 5.36 8.34
CA VAL A 86 19.10 4.12 9.00
C VAL A 86 20.28 3.19 9.32
N TRP A 87 20.16 2.43 10.40
CA TRP A 87 21.14 1.40 10.73
C TRP A 87 21.24 0.32 9.64
N ARG A 88 20.08 -0.15 9.14
CA ARG A 88 19.92 -1.18 8.10
C ARG A 88 18.68 -0.93 7.26
N LEU A 89 18.67 -1.45 6.03
CA LEU A 89 17.55 -1.35 5.09
C LEU A 89 16.27 -2.05 5.58
N ASP A 90 16.37 -3.14 6.35
CA ASP A 90 15.21 -3.83 6.95
C ASP A 90 14.44 -2.94 7.96
N ARG A 91 15.08 -1.87 8.43
CA ARG A 91 14.44 -0.89 9.31
C ARG A 91 13.54 0.06 8.53
N LEU A 92 13.76 0.30 7.24
CA LEU A 92 12.88 1.15 6.43
C LEU A 92 11.57 0.42 6.09
N GLY A 93 11.63 -0.83 5.61
CA GLY A 93 10.41 -1.56 5.22
C GLY A 93 10.50 -3.09 5.20
N ARG A 94 9.34 -3.77 5.19
CA ARG A 94 9.22 -5.24 5.17
C ARG A 94 9.36 -5.91 3.79
N SER A 95 9.41 -5.13 2.72
CA SER A 95 9.62 -5.67 1.37
C SER A 95 10.52 -4.74 0.58
N ILE A 96 11.36 -5.31 -0.30
CA ILE A 96 12.27 -4.54 -1.15
C ILE A 96 11.53 -3.48 -1.97
N ARG A 97 10.32 -3.80 -2.45
CA ARG A 97 9.47 -2.84 -3.16
C ARG A 97 9.04 -1.69 -2.26
N HIS A 98 8.59 -1.94 -1.03
CA HIS A 98 8.18 -0.86 -0.12
C HIS A 98 9.35 0.06 0.25
N ILE A 99 10.55 -0.52 0.44
CA ILE A 99 11.80 0.24 0.63
C ILE A 99 12.04 1.15 -0.59
N ILE A 100 11.98 0.62 -1.80
CA ILE A 100 12.16 1.39 -3.05
C ILE A 100 11.09 2.48 -3.21
N ASP A 101 9.81 2.15 -3.00
CA ASP A 101 8.68 3.08 -3.09
C ASP A 101 8.91 4.27 -2.11
N GLN A 102 9.45 4.02 -0.90
CA GLN A 102 9.82 5.07 0.07
C GLN A 102 11.09 5.85 -0.33
N LEU A 103 12.13 5.18 -0.81
CA LEU A 103 13.36 5.84 -1.29
C LEU A 103 13.09 6.77 -2.49
N HIS A 104 12.18 6.38 -3.38
CA HIS A 104 11.73 7.22 -4.49
C HIS A 104 11.03 8.49 -3.97
N ALA A 105 10.10 8.34 -3.03
CA ALA A 105 9.38 9.48 -2.43
C ALA A 105 10.32 10.43 -1.65
N LEU A 106 11.40 9.92 -1.05
CA LEU A 106 12.45 10.74 -0.43
C LEU A 106 13.25 11.51 -1.50
N ALA A 107 13.67 10.83 -2.58
CA ALA A 107 14.41 11.45 -3.67
C ALA A 107 13.59 12.55 -4.39
N GLU A 108 12.30 12.31 -4.65
CA GLU A 108 11.36 13.32 -5.22
C GLU A 108 11.24 14.57 -4.34
N ARG A 109 11.33 14.40 -3.02
CA ARG A 109 11.33 15.49 -2.03
C ARG A 109 12.70 16.15 -1.85
N GLY A 110 13.73 15.74 -2.60
CA GLY A 110 15.11 16.22 -2.43
C GLY A 110 15.73 15.82 -1.09
N ILE A 111 15.26 14.72 -0.48
CA ILE A 111 15.78 14.16 0.77
C ILE A 111 16.75 13.03 0.40
N GLY A 112 17.98 13.09 0.89
CA GLY A 112 18.95 12.01 0.76
C GLY A 112 18.58 10.82 1.64
N PHE A 113 19.17 9.67 1.34
CA PHE A 113 19.07 8.46 2.16
C PHE A 113 20.41 7.75 2.26
N ARG A 114 20.77 7.32 3.46
CA ARG A 114 21.98 6.56 3.78
C ARG A 114 21.69 5.39 4.71
N SER A 115 22.20 4.20 4.41
CA SER A 115 22.24 3.08 5.35
C SER A 115 23.66 2.81 5.87
N LEU A 116 23.77 2.51 7.17
CA LEU A 116 25.08 2.39 7.83
C LEU A 116 25.73 1.01 7.63
N GLN A 117 24.97 -0.09 7.62
CA GLN A 117 25.55 -1.43 7.40
C GLN A 117 25.74 -1.77 5.92
N GLU A 118 24.75 -1.50 5.06
CA GLU A 118 24.82 -1.88 3.64
C GLU A 118 25.57 -0.84 2.78
N THR A 119 26.04 0.25 3.40
CA THR A 119 26.82 1.34 2.75
C THR A 119 26.12 1.93 1.51
N ILE A 120 24.78 1.91 1.49
CA ILE A 120 24.02 2.55 0.41
C ILE A 120 23.84 4.02 0.74
N ASP A 121 24.37 4.91 -0.10
CA ASP A 121 24.24 6.36 0.05
C ASP A 121 23.78 7.03 -1.24
N THR A 122 22.50 7.39 -1.29
CA THR A 122 21.85 8.03 -2.44
C THR A 122 22.24 9.50 -2.65
N THR A 123 22.97 10.12 -1.71
CA THR A 123 23.60 11.42 -1.95
C THR A 123 24.78 11.31 -2.94
N SER A 124 25.40 10.14 -3.01
CA SER A 124 26.48 9.84 -3.97
C SER A 124 25.94 9.43 -5.35
N PRO A 125 26.66 9.72 -6.47
CA PRO A 125 26.30 9.21 -7.80
C PRO A 125 26.25 7.68 -7.86
N GLY A 126 27.17 6.99 -7.16
CA GLY A 126 27.22 5.53 -7.11
C GLY A 126 26.02 4.91 -6.40
N GLY A 127 25.61 5.46 -5.26
CA GLY A 127 24.42 4.98 -4.55
C GLY A 127 23.11 5.31 -5.27
N ARG A 128 23.05 6.39 -6.07
CA ARG A 128 21.92 6.61 -7.00
C ARG A 128 21.84 5.53 -8.08
N LEU A 129 22.97 5.14 -8.68
CA LEU A 129 22.99 4.04 -9.65
C LEU A 129 22.49 2.73 -9.01
N VAL A 130 23.00 2.38 -7.83
CA VAL A 130 22.57 1.18 -7.08
C VAL A 130 21.06 1.24 -6.76
N PHE A 131 20.56 2.40 -6.35
CA PHE A 131 19.12 2.62 -6.14
C PHE A 131 18.29 2.38 -7.41
N HIS A 132 18.69 2.95 -8.55
CA HIS A 132 17.96 2.75 -9.82
C HIS A 132 17.97 1.28 -10.29
N VAL A 133 19.07 0.56 -10.08
CA VAL A 133 19.13 -0.89 -10.36
C VAL A 133 18.16 -1.67 -9.48
N PHE A 134 18.09 -1.35 -8.18
CA PHE A 134 17.10 -1.96 -7.29
C PHE A 134 15.66 -1.60 -7.68
N ALA A 135 15.39 -0.36 -8.09
CA ALA A 135 14.09 0.09 -8.55
C ALA A 135 13.60 -0.70 -9.77
N ALA A 136 14.42 -0.78 -10.82
CA ALA A 136 14.13 -1.58 -12.02
C ALA A 136 13.90 -3.07 -11.69
N LEU A 137 14.67 -3.64 -10.77
CA LEU A 137 14.50 -5.03 -10.32
C LEU A 137 13.16 -5.25 -9.58
N ALA A 138 12.67 -4.27 -8.83
CA ALA A 138 11.37 -4.38 -8.16
C ALA A 138 10.19 -4.24 -9.13
N GLU A 139 10.31 -3.40 -10.16
CA GLU A 139 9.33 -3.33 -11.26
C GLU A 139 9.28 -4.64 -12.04
N PHE A 140 10.43 -5.16 -12.45
CA PHE A 140 10.53 -6.46 -13.13
C PHE A 140 9.88 -7.59 -12.33
N LYS A 141 10.16 -7.67 -11.01
CA LYS A 141 9.52 -8.66 -10.12
C LYS A 141 8.00 -8.47 -10.00
N ARG A 142 7.51 -7.23 -10.05
CA ARG A 142 6.07 -6.90 -10.02
C ARG A 142 5.38 -7.44 -11.27
N ASP A 143 6.01 -7.30 -12.43
CA ASP A 143 5.44 -7.71 -13.71
C ASP A 143 5.47 -9.23 -13.90
N LEU A 144 6.54 -9.91 -13.49
CA LEU A 144 6.56 -11.39 -13.40
C LEU A 144 5.44 -11.95 -12.51
N ILE A 145 5.12 -11.27 -11.40
CA ILE A 145 4.00 -11.68 -10.53
C ILE A 145 2.66 -11.49 -11.26
N LYS A 146 2.43 -10.33 -11.90
CA LYS A 146 1.21 -10.08 -12.71
C LYS A 146 1.06 -11.13 -13.81
N GLU A 147 2.12 -11.40 -14.56
CA GLU A 147 2.14 -12.37 -15.66
C GLU A 147 1.76 -13.77 -15.18
N ARG A 148 2.43 -14.27 -14.14
CA ARG A 148 2.11 -15.57 -13.53
C ARG A 148 0.66 -15.63 -13.02
N THR A 149 0.16 -14.58 -12.38
CA THR A 149 -1.24 -14.51 -11.94
C THR A 149 -2.21 -14.54 -13.13
N ASN A 150 -1.92 -13.79 -14.19
CA ASN A 150 -2.76 -13.74 -15.40
C ASN A 150 -2.78 -15.09 -16.14
N ALA A 151 -1.62 -15.74 -16.29
CA ALA A 151 -1.52 -17.09 -16.86
C ALA A 151 -2.29 -18.12 -16.02
N GLY A 152 -2.17 -18.06 -14.69
CA GLY A 152 -2.94 -18.91 -13.78
C GLY A 152 -4.45 -18.69 -13.87
N LEU A 153 -4.90 -17.44 -13.99
CA LEU A 153 -6.31 -17.09 -14.19
C LEU A 153 -6.83 -17.55 -15.57
N ALA A 154 -6.04 -17.41 -16.63
CA ALA A 154 -6.39 -17.91 -17.97
C ALA A 154 -6.54 -19.44 -17.96
N ALA A 155 -5.57 -20.17 -17.40
CA ALA A 155 -5.63 -21.62 -17.24
C ALA A 155 -6.75 -22.09 -16.30
N ALA A 156 -7.19 -21.28 -15.34
CA ALA A 156 -8.37 -21.57 -14.52
C ALA A 156 -9.68 -21.39 -15.30
N ARG A 157 -9.80 -20.31 -16.10
CA ARG A 157 -10.97 -20.06 -16.97
C ARG A 157 -11.11 -21.11 -18.07
N ALA A 158 -10.01 -21.53 -18.69
CA ALA A 158 -10.00 -22.61 -19.68
C ALA A 158 -10.48 -23.95 -19.10
N ARG A 159 -10.30 -24.17 -17.78
CA ARG A 159 -10.85 -25.31 -17.02
C ARG A 159 -12.23 -25.03 -16.42
N GLY A 160 -12.99 -24.07 -16.97
CA GLY A 160 -14.36 -23.75 -16.57
C GLY A 160 -14.52 -22.94 -15.28
N ARG A 161 -13.45 -22.53 -14.58
CA ARG A 161 -13.56 -21.73 -13.35
C ARG A 161 -13.84 -20.27 -13.70
N THR A 162 -15.08 -19.83 -13.50
CA THR A 162 -15.56 -18.47 -13.84
C THR A 162 -14.94 -17.37 -12.97
N GLY A 163 -14.57 -17.68 -11.73
CA GLY A 163 -13.96 -16.76 -10.77
C GLY A 163 -14.93 -15.71 -10.20
N GLY A 164 -14.40 -14.78 -9.41
CA GLY A 164 -15.17 -13.71 -8.77
C GLY A 164 -15.96 -14.14 -7.52
N ARG A 165 -16.76 -13.21 -6.97
CA ARG A 165 -17.62 -13.46 -5.81
C ARG A 165 -18.84 -14.29 -6.26
N PRO A 166 -19.21 -15.39 -5.56
CA PRO A 166 -20.42 -16.15 -5.85
C PRO A 166 -21.68 -15.28 -5.83
N SER A 167 -22.69 -15.67 -6.62
CA SER A 167 -24.02 -15.09 -6.49
C SER A 167 -24.56 -15.34 -5.08
N ARG A 168 -25.25 -14.37 -4.49
CA ARG A 168 -25.99 -14.56 -3.23
C ARG A 168 -27.33 -15.27 -3.42
N LEU A 169 -27.84 -15.31 -4.65
CA LEU A 169 -29.07 -16.00 -5.00
C LEU A 169 -28.75 -17.20 -5.89
N SER A 170 -29.35 -18.34 -5.59
CA SER A 170 -29.37 -19.50 -6.49
C SER A 170 -30.21 -19.20 -7.75
N ALA A 171 -30.04 -19.98 -8.81
CA ALA A 171 -30.85 -19.85 -10.02
C ALA A 171 -32.36 -19.94 -9.71
N ASP A 172 -32.74 -20.74 -8.72
CA ASP A 172 -34.12 -20.95 -8.27
C ASP A 172 -34.66 -19.71 -7.55
N GLN A 173 -33.88 -19.14 -6.62
CA GLN A 173 -34.24 -17.89 -5.95
C GLN A 173 -34.34 -16.71 -6.93
N VAL A 174 -33.53 -16.69 -8.01
CA VAL A 174 -33.67 -15.69 -9.08
C VAL A 174 -34.98 -15.89 -9.86
N ARG A 175 -35.38 -17.12 -10.18
CA ARG A 175 -36.69 -17.39 -10.82
C ARG A 175 -37.85 -16.98 -9.92
N THR A 176 -37.77 -17.24 -8.61
CA THR A 176 -38.78 -16.81 -7.63
C THR A 176 -38.83 -15.28 -7.52
N ALA A 177 -37.68 -14.61 -7.39
CA ALA A 177 -37.59 -13.15 -7.36
C ALA A 177 -38.18 -12.51 -8.62
N ARG A 178 -37.95 -13.10 -9.80
CA ARG A 178 -38.51 -12.66 -11.08
C ARG A 178 -40.04 -12.75 -11.08
N ARG A 179 -40.62 -13.88 -10.68
CA ARG A 179 -42.07 -14.06 -10.61
C ARG A 179 -42.74 -13.04 -9.67
N LEU A 180 -42.22 -12.92 -8.45
CA LEU A 180 -42.74 -11.95 -7.47
C LEU A 180 -42.64 -10.50 -7.96
N TYR A 181 -41.59 -10.16 -8.73
CA TYR A 181 -41.42 -8.85 -9.34
C TYR A 181 -42.39 -8.60 -10.52
N GLU A 182 -42.61 -9.61 -11.37
CA GLU A 182 -43.50 -9.54 -12.54
C GLU A 182 -44.98 -9.51 -12.13
N GLN A 183 -45.35 -10.18 -11.04
CA GLN A 183 -46.71 -10.16 -10.48
C GLN A 183 -47.07 -8.83 -9.78
N GLN A 184 -46.08 -8.02 -9.39
CA GLN A 184 -46.23 -6.75 -8.66
C GLN A 184 -46.91 -6.83 -7.28
N ASP A 185 -47.26 -8.03 -6.78
CA ASP A 185 -47.85 -8.27 -5.47
C ASP A 185 -46.98 -7.82 -4.27
N MET A 186 -45.66 -7.68 -4.47
CA MET A 186 -44.70 -7.31 -3.42
C MET A 186 -43.70 -6.27 -3.91
N THR A 187 -43.32 -5.33 -3.02
CA THR A 187 -42.25 -4.38 -3.32
C THR A 187 -40.88 -5.07 -3.37
N VAL A 188 -39.94 -4.51 -4.12
CA VAL A 188 -38.56 -5.05 -4.25
C VAL A 188 -37.80 -5.07 -2.92
N ALA A 189 -38.22 -4.28 -1.92
CA ALA A 189 -37.70 -4.37 -0.56
C ALA A 189 -38.19 -5.66 0.12
N GLN A 190 -39.50 -5.89 0.15
CA GLN A 190 -40.11 -7.09 0.74
C GLN A 190 -39.66 -8.39 0.05
N ILE A 191 -39.47 -8.38 -1.28
CA ILE A 191 -38.88 -9.52 -2.02
C ILE A 191 -37.43 -9.78 -1.54
N GLY A 192 -36.68 -8.72 -1.23
CA GLY A 192 -35.36 -8.81 -0.63
C GLY A 192 -35.39 -9.44 0.76
N ASP A 193 -36.31 -8.99 1.61
CA ASP A 193 -36.47 -9.49 2.98
C ASP A 193 -36.84 -10.99 2.99
N VAL A 194 -37.80 -11.41 2.17
CA VAL A 194 -38.20 -12.83 1.99
C VAL A 194 -37.04 -13.70 1.51
N LEU A 195 -36.15 -13.16 0.67
CA LEU A 195 -35.00 -13.89 0.12
C LEU A 195 -33.69 -13.67 0.89
N GLY A 196 -33.72 -12.95 2.02
CA GLY A 196 -32.54 -12.66 2.85
C GLY A 196 -31.44 -11.82 2.17
N VAL A 197 -31.81 -10.96 1.20
CA VAL A 197 -30.85 -10.16 0.42
C VAL A 197 -31.29 -8.70 0.24
N SER A 198 -30.33 -7.80 0.05
CA SER A 198 -30.64 -6.38 -0.18
C SER A 198 -31.41 -6.16 -1.49
N ARG A 199 -32.24 -5.10 -1.53
CA ARG A 199 -32.90 -4.59 -2.75
C ARG A 199 -31.93 -4.43 -3.94
N THR A 200 -30.71 -3.96 -3.68
CA THR A 200 -29.61 -3.87 -4.68
C THR A 200 -29.15 -5.23 -5.21
N THR A 201 -29.22 -6.29 -4.39
CA THR A 201 -28.91 -7.66 -4.84
C THR A 201 -30.02 -8.21 -5.73
N ILE A 202 -31.29 -7.93 -5.41
CA ILE A 202 -32.44 -8.28 -6.25
C ILE A 202 -32.33 -7.63 -7.63
N TYR A 203 -32.20 -6.29 -7.71
CA TYR A 203 -32.07 -5.61 -9.00
C TYR A 203 -30.88 -6.09 -9.82
N ARG A 204 -29.71 -6.30 -9.19
CA ARG A 204 -28.53 -6.84 -9.89
C ARG A 204 -28.76 -8.25 -10.41
N ALA A 205 -29.52 -9.09 -9.71
CA ALA A 205 -29.86 -10.42 -10.19
C ALA A 205 -30.87 -10.36 -11.35
N LEU A 206 -31.94 -9.58 -11.23
CA LEU A 206 -32.95 -9.42 -12.28
C LEU A 206 -32.34 -8.84 -13.57
N ALA A 207 -31.46 -7.84 -13.47
CA ALA A 207 -30.76 -7.26 -14.62
C ALA A 207 -29.77 -8.24 -15.27
N LYS A 208 -29.06 -9.04 -14.47
CA LYS A 208 -28.08 -10.02 -14.99
C LYS A 208 -28.73 -11.25 -15.65
N HIS A 209 -30.00 -11.52 -15.34
CA HIS A 209 -30.81 -12.58 -15.93
C HIS A 209 -31.95 -12.03 -16.81
N ALA A 210 -31.83 -10.79 -17.27
CA ALA A 210 -32.68 -10.24 -18.32
C ALA A 210 -32.09 -10.63 -19.68
N GLU A 211 -32.41 -11.85 -20.14
CA GLU A 211 -32.30 -12.11 -21.57
C GLU A 211 -33.26 -11.19 -22.33
N PRO A 212 -32.91 -10.76 -23.56
CA PRO A 212 -33.83 -10.00 -24.40
C PRO A 212 -35.08 -10.85 -24.62
N VAL A 213 -36.26 -10.26 -24.41
CA VAL A 213 -37.54 -10.93 -24.71
C VAL A 213 -37.55 -11.20 -26.21
N ALA A 214 -37.21 -12.44 -26.58
CA ALA A 214 -37.26 -12.89 -27.96
C ALA A 214 -38.66 -12.58 -28.49
N ALA A 215 -38.71 -11.89 -29.63
CA ALA A 215 -39.96 -11.36 -30.17
C ALA A 215 -40.99 -12.49 -30.25
N ARG A 216 -42.05 -12.38 -29.44
CA ARG A 216 -43.27 -13.16 -29.63
C ARG A 216 -43.85 -12.71 -30.96
N ARG A 217 -43.42 -13.36 -32.05
CA ARG A 217 -44.15 -13.35 -33.32
C ARG A 217 -45.51 -13.92 -32.99
N THR A 218 -46.50 -13.03 -32.94
CA THR A 218 -47.90 -13.39 -32.94
C THR A 218 -48.19 -14.18 -34.20
N ASP A 219 -48.59 -15.44 -34.05
CA ASP A 219 -49.16 -16.21 -35.15
C ASP A 219 -50.46 -15.54 -35.60
N ALA A 220 -50.35 -14.78 -36.70
CA ALA A 220 -51.44 -14.07 -37.35
C ALA A 220 -51.54 -14.50 -38.83
N SER A 221 -51.62 -15.81 -39.06
CA SER A 221 -51.96 -16.40 -40.37
C SER A 221 -52.95 -17.57 -40.26
N SER A 222 -53.88 -17.48 -39.31
CA SER A 222 -55.25 -17.98 -39.51
C SER A 222 -56.10 -16.81 -40.03
N LEU A 223 -57.12 -17.08 -40.84
CA LEU A 223 -57.93 -16.10 -41.60
C LEU A 223 -57.30 -15.55 -42.90
N ARG A 224 -57.15 -16.43 -43.91
CA ARG A 224 -57.47 -16.06 -45.30
C ARG A 224 -57.79 -17.28 -46.19
N SER A 225 -58.87 -17.97 -45.85
CA SER A 225 -59.62 -18.84 -46.77
C SER A 225 -61.01 -18.22 -46.98
N ASN A 226 -61.40 -18.05 -48.25
CA ASN A 226 -62.64 -17.46 -48.80
C ASN A 226 -62.47 -16.08 -49.46
N ALA A 227 -62.01 -16.11 -50.72
CA ALA A 227 -62.45 -15.19 -51.77
C ALA A 227 -62.14 -15.81 -53.15
N SER A 228 -63.20 -16.27 -53.83
CA SER A 228 -63.27 -16.67 -55.26
C SER A 228 -62.37 -17.82 -55.75
#